data_AF-A0A6N2YYJ9-F1
#
_entry.id   AF-A0A6N2YYJ9-F1
#
_cell.length_a   1.000
_cell.length_b   1.000
_cell.length_c   1.000
_cell.angle_alpha   90.00
_cell.angle_beta   90.00
_cell.angle_gamma   90.00
#
_symmetry.space_group_name_H-M   'P 1'
#
loop_
_entity.id
_entity.type
_entity.pdbx_description
1 polymer ?
#
loop_
_entity_poly.entity_id
_entity_poly.type
_entity_poly.pdbx_seq_one_letter_code
_entity_poly.pdbx_strand_id
1 'polypeptide(L)' 'MTYYCPECGNEVECIQGCGSTGYFCNKCNKLISSKAILTEAPNIKDNE' A
#
# COMPACT_ATOMS: atom_id res chain seq x y z
N MET A 1 6.14 -9.94 -5.42
CA MET A 1 6.49 -8.50 -5.27
C MET A 1 5.65 -7.99 -4.13
N THR A 2 6.31 -7.52 -3.08
CA THR A 2 5.64 -6.92 -1.93
C THR A 2 5.50 -5.43 -2.19
N TYR A 3 4.38 -4.85 -1.76
CA TYR A 3 4.09 -3.44 -1.95
C TYR A 3 3.78 -2.81 -0.61
N TYR A 4 4.10 -1.54 -0.47
CA TYR A 4 4.01 -0.81 0.79
C TYR A 4 3.16 0.46 0.62
N CYS A 5 2.48 0.82 1.70
CA CYS A 5 1.64 2.00 1.77
C CYS A 5 2.53 3.25 1.82
N PRO A 6 2.32 4.25 0.96
CA PRO A 6 3.09 5.49 1.01
C PRO A 6 2.79 6.34 2.26
N GLU A 7 1.65 6.12 2.93
CA GLU A 7 1.29 6.89 4.13
C GLU A 7 1.93 6.30 5.40
N CYS A 8 1.79 4.99 5.63
CA CYS A 8 2.22 4.35 6.89
C CYS A 8 3.37 3.35 6.72
N GLY A 9 3.84 3.12 5.50
CA GLY A 9 4.92 2.17 5.20
C GLY A 9 4.62 0.70 5.41
N ASN A 10 3.39 0.34 5.79
CA ASN A 10 3.00 -1.05 5.99
C ASN A 10 2.71 -1.76 4.67
N GLU A 11 2.84 -3.08 4.68
CA GLU A 11 2.52 -3.92 3.53
C GLU A 11 1.04 -3.75 3.12
N VAL A 12 0.82 -3.63 1.81
CA VAL A 12 -0.52 -3.52 1.22
C VAL A 12 -0.92 -4.81 0.55
N GLU A 13 -2.20 -5.12 0.62
CA GLU A 13 -2.79 -6.30 -0.01
C GLU A 13 -3.14 -6.00 -1.46
N CYS A 14 -2.77 -6.90 -2.37
CA CYS A 14 -3.14 -6.81 -3.77
C CYS A 14 -4.56 -7.37 -3.94
N ILE A 15 -5.51 -6.50 -4.28
CA ILE A 15 -6.88 -6.90 -4.54
C ILE A 15 -7.12 -6.88 -6.04
N GLN A 16 -7.55 -7.99 -6.61
CA GLN A 16 -7.96 -8.06 -8.02
C GLN A 16 -9.48 -8.01 -8.12
N GLY A 17 -10.00 -7.10 -8.95
CA GLY A 17 -11.44 -6.94 -9.15
C GLY A 17 -11.75 -6.54 -10.59
N CYS A 18 -12.69 -7.25 -11.23
CA CYS A 18 -13.25 -6.94 -12.56
C CYS A 18 -12.21 -6.47 -13.60
N GLY A 19 -11.09 -7.20 -13.70
CA GLY A 19 -10.01 -6.93 -14.67
C GLY A 19 -8.98 -5.87 -14.25
N SER A 20 -9.11 -5.27 -13.07
CA SER A 20 -8.13 -4.33 -12.50
C SER A 20 -7.47 -4.88 -11.25
N THR A 21 -6.21 -4.52 -11.04
CA THR A 21 -5.48 -4.81 -9.79
C THR A 21 -5.36 -3.52 -8.99
N GLY A 22 -5.94 -3.52 -7.79
CA GLY A 22 -5.83 -2.46 -6.80
C GLY A 22 -4.95 -2.90 -5.62
N TYR A 23 -4.55 -1.94 -4.81
CA TYR A 23 -3.77 -2.18 -3.60
C TYR A 23 -4.53 -1.62 -2.41
N PHE A 24 -4.65 -2.36 -1.32
CA PHE A 24 -5.39 -1.91 -0.15
C PHE A 24 -4.52 -2.02 1.09
N CYS A 25 -4.41 -0.92 1.81
CA CYS A 25 -3.70 -0.89 3.07
C CYS A 25 -4.66 -1.26 4.21
N ASN A 26 -4.44 -2.42 4.84
CA ASN A 26 -5.22 -2.84 6.00
C ASN A 26 -4.94 -1.99 7.26
N LYS A 27 -3.79 -1.29 7.33
CA LYS A 27 -3.48 -0.39 8.45
C LYS A 27 -4.19 0.95 8.36
N CYS A 28 -4.16 1.58 7.19
CA CYS A 28 -4.87 2.84 6.95
C CYS A 28 -6.34 2.62 6.55
N ASN A 29 -6.73 1.36 6.31
CA ASN A 29 -8.04 0.95 5.81
C ASN A 29 -8.46 1.72 4.54
N LYS A 30 -7.50 1.91 3.63
CA LYS A 30 -7.64 2.72 2.40
C LYS A 30 -7.14 1.98 1.18
N LEU A 31 -7.76 2.28 0.04
CA LEU A 31 -7.32 1.82 -1.27
C LEU A 31 -6.22 2.75 -1.81
N ILE A 32 -5.06 2.17 -2.09
CA ILE A 32 -3.88 2.83 -2.64
C ILE A 32 -3.83 2.57 -4.15
N SER A 33 -3.61 3.62 -4.92
CA SER A 33 -3.41 3.51 -6.36
C SER A 33 -2.07 2.87 -6.68
N SER A 34 -2.03 1.99 -7.68
CA SER A 34 -0.82 1.32 -8.22
C SER A 34 0.36 2.25 -8.52
N LYS A 35 0.06 3.53 -8.76
CA LYS A 35 1.01 4.58 -9.13
C LYS A 35 1.64 5.28 -7.93
N ALA A 36 1.00 5.18 -6.76
CA ALA A 36 1.45 5.77 -5.50
C ALA A 36 1.97 4.72 -4.50
N ILE A 37 1.77 3.43 -4.78
CA ILE A 37 2.34 2.36 -3.95
C ILE A 37 3.87 2.46 -3.96
N LEU A 38 4.49 1.93 -2.91
CA LEU A 38 5.93 1.79 -2.82
C LEU A 38 6.34 0.34 -3.05
N THR A 39 7.37 0.12 -3.87
CA THR A 39 7.93 -1.21 -4.15
C THR A 39 8.97 -1.65 -3.13
N GLU A 40 9.35 -0.76 -2.23
CA GLU A 40 10.32 -0.97 -1.14
C GLU A 40 9.75 -0.44 0.17
N ALA A 41 10.18 -1.00 1.29
CA ALA A 41 9.72 -0.60 2.62
C ALA A 41 10.23 0.82 2.93
N PRO A 42 9.36 1.83 3.05
CA PRO A 42 9.82 3.17 3.42
C PRO A 42 10.21 3.18 4.90
N ASN A 43 11.28 3.90 5.23
CA ASN A 43 11.66 4.17 6.62
C ASN A 43 10.78 5.30 7.20
N ILE A 44 9.47 5.07 7.28
CA ILE A 44 8.55 6.02 7.92
C ILE A 44 8.77 5.87 9.43
N LYS A 45 9.54 6.79 10.01
CA LYS A 45 9.50 7.04 11.44
C LYS A 45 8.17 7.72 11.71
N ASP A 46 7.15 6.92 12.03
CA ASP A 46 5.89 7.40 12.58
C ASP A 46 6.22 8.17 13.87
N ASN A 47 6.36 9.49 13.73
CA ASN A 47 6.46 10.40 14.85
C ASN A 47 5.02 10.67 15.30
N GLU A 48 4.63 9.91 16.32
CA GLU A 48 3.50 10.06 17.25
C GLU A 48 2.64 11.33 17.11
#